data_AF-G0NZP4-F1
#
_entry.id   AF-G0NZP4-F1
#
_cell.length_a   1.000
_cell.length_b   1.000
_cell.length_c   1.000
_cell.angle_alpha   90.00
_cell.angle_beta   90.00
_cell.angle_gamma   90.00
#
_symmetry.space_group_name_H-M   'P 1'
#
loop_
_entity.id
_entity.type
_entity.pdbx_description
1 polymer ?
#
loop_
_entity_poly.entity_id
_entity_poly.type
_entity_poly.pdbx_seq_one_letter_code
_entity_poly.pdbx_strand_id
1 'polypeptide(L)'
;MGQSTNSIVEDTTKVYNEIRQLFRFDIPLFLVFSSDFQTVKEVLSDPTLKAWSYCYFKGEKISSEELKMKLDLASSDRSFASIAEEAPEELRHEKALKFRDNMYRDARWVKIEDLYGLNNSRYVELGMTSLTQSDIKAFINYWMNSDIDLFRSMRIKTTENFETDDVLYGLPALHIDNSTTSFIKAKLSGTRKRPLLCVTKANSLFLTAWAPEEFTCQGGEECDNLIRTKHGVIDLLIEKTQLESEEESADSENKRRIRSRLNQSSNSTVENTTRVYNGMKSIFRFKEPISLIFSADYKKVTTVKEVLSDSTLQDWIYCHFKSETIDLEELKTILDMATPNRDFICDATNVPENFKHENALKFRVNEYEDARWVRIEDLYGLHNIAGVELRKTSFTQSDMKAFVNHWVNSDIDMFKFVDITTEEILDKNEIIDGLDILHLENRIMCFAMAKTLNKREYPLLSFLIDGNRLTLVAENLHIRSDEELDEFTLVKEKQGVFALLMEKKQREAELLESADKNDRQRISKRMKQVYDEIEDYGVYFDNGKATLRMTIQ
;
A
#
# COMPACT_ATOMS: atom_id res chain seq x y z
N MET A 1 -76.39 -3.63 11.40
CA MET A 1 -74.99 -3.66 11.90
C MET A 1 -74.18 -2.77 10.98
N GLY A 2 -73.97 -1.51 11.37
CA GLY A 2 -73.13 -0.59 10.61
C GLY A 2 -71.68 -0.78 11.04
N GLN A 3 -70.83 -1.31 10.16
CA GLN A 3 -69.39 -1.24 10.36
C GLN A 3 -68.95 0.19 10.03
N SER A 4 -68.59 0.94 11.08
CA SER A 4 -67.85 2.20 10.95
C SER A 4 -66.53 1.88 10.28
N THR A 5 -66.31 2.39 9.07
CA THR A 5 -64.97 2.47 8.47
C THR A 5 -64.21 3.54 9.23
N ASN A 6 -63.55 3.16 10.33
CA ASN A 6 -62.64 4.03 11.05
C ASN A 6 -61.49 4.45 10.11
N SER A 7 -60.97 5.66 10.30
CA SER A 7 -59.80 6.11 9.55
C SER A 7 -58.59 5.26 9.91
N ILE A 8 -57.67 5.04 8.95
CA ILE A 8 -56.40 4.34 9.19
C ILE A 8 -55.62 4.97 10.36
N VAL A 9 -55.77 6.28 10.58
CA VAL A 9 -55.18 7.01 11.71
C VAL A 9 -55.80 6.57 13.03
N GLU A 10 -57.12 6.46 13.11
CA GLU A 10 -57.84 6.06 14.32
C GLU A 10 -57.50 4.63 14.74
N ASP A 11 -57.50 3.71 13.77
CA ASP A 11 -57.17 2.31 14.04
C ASP A 11 -55.69 2.14 14.44
N THR A 12 -54.77 2.86 13.78
CA THR A 12 -53.35 2.84 14.13
C THR A 12 -53.10 3.42 15.53
N THR A 13 -53.71 4.56 15.85
CA THR A 13 -53.61 5.18 17.18
C THR A 13 -54.16 4.27 18.26
N LYS A 14 -55.28 3.58 18.01
CA LYS A 14 -55.86 2.63 18.94
C LYS A 14 -54.91 1.46 19.22
N VAL A 15 -54.40 0.81 18.17
CA VAL A 15 -53.47 -0.32 18.30
C VAL A 15 -52.19 0.10 19.02
N TYR A 16 -51.62 1.25 18.67
CA TYR A 16 -50.42 1.77 19.34
C TYR A 16 -50.65 1.99 20.84
N ASN A 17 -51.78 2.57 21.22
CA ASN A 17 -52.13 2.78 22.62
C ASN A 17 -52.39 1.46 23.37
N GLU A 18 -53.01 0.47 22.75
CA GLU A 18 -53.18 -0.87 23.32
C GLU A 18 -51.83 -1.55 23.58
N ILE A 19 -50.89 -1.48 22.64
CA ILE A 19 -49.53 -2.01 22.81
C ILE A 19 -48.83 -1.28 23.97
N ARG A 20 -48.89 0.05 24.02
CA ARG A 20 -48.29 0.84 25.10
C ARG A 20 -48.83 0.45 26.47
N GLN A 21 -50.13 0.21 26.58
CA GLN A 21 -50.77 -0.25 27.82
C GLN A 21 -50.36 -1.68 28.19
N LEU A 22 -50.27 -2.58 27.21
CA LEU A 22 -49.92 -3.98 27.43
C LEU A 22 -48.49 -4.14 27.95
N PHE A 23 -47.54 -3.40 27.36
CA PHE A 23 -46.12 -3.57 27.63
C PHE A 23 -45.55 -2.59 28.68
N ARG A 24 -46.30 -1.53 29.05
CA ARG A 24 -45.93 -0.56 30.10
C ARG A 24 -44.58 0.12 29.91
N PHE A 25 -44.14 0.31 28.68
CA PHE A 25 -43.01 1.19 28.34
C PHE A 25 -43.32 1.97 27.07
N ASP A 26 -42.65 3.12 26.92
CA ASP A 26 -42.79 3.95 25.72
C ASP A 26 -42.01 3.34 24.56
N ILE A 27 -42.71 2.99 23.48
CA ILE A 27 -42.12 2.44 22.26
C ILE A 27 -41.85 3.61 21.31
N PRO A 28 -40.61 3.79 20.81
CA PRO A 28 -40.33 4.80 19.81
C PRO A 28 -41.16 4.56 18.55
N LEU A 29 -41.99 5.54 18.16
CA LEU A 29 -42.81 5.42 16.97
C LEU A 29 -41.96 5.74 15.72
N PHE A 30 -41.96 4.80 14.78
CA PHE A 30 -41.26 4.86 13.50
C PHE A 30 -42.28 4.99 12.37
N LEU A 31 -42.29 6.14 11.69
CA LEU A 31 -43.20 6.41 10.59
C LEU A 31 -42.51 6.17 9.25
N VAL A 32 -43.18 5.45 8.35
CA VAL A 32 -42.74 5.21 6.97
C VAL A 32 -43.83 5.70 6.04
N PHE A 33 -43.49 6.67 5.20
CA PHE A 33 -44.38 7.20 4.18
C PHE A 33 -43.89 6.77 2.80
N SER A 34 -44.79 6.19 1.99
CA SER A 34 -44.49 5.83 0.60
C SER A 34 -45.35 6.53 -0.46
N SER A 35 -46.47 7.15 -0.10
CA SER A 35 -47.24 8.11 -0.93
C SER A 35 -48.53 8.60 -0.26
N ASP A 36 -49.11 9.64 -0.90
CA ASP A 36 -50.26 10.51 -0.55
C ASP A 36 -50.03 11.55 0.57
N PHE A 37 -49.93 12.82 0.16
CA PHE A 37 -49.78 13.98 1.04
C PHE A 37 -50.97 14.16 2.00
N GLN A 38 -52.18 13.80 1.58
CA GLN A 38 -53.36 13.92 2.43
C GLN A 38 -53.26 12.97 3.62
N THR A 39 -52.85 11.72 3.38
CA THR A 39 -52.57 10.73 4.42
C THR A 39 -51.44 11.20 5.37
N VAL A 40 -50.37 11.80 4.84
CA VAL A 40 -49.28 12.38 5.67
C VAL A 40 -49.81 13.46 6.58
N LYS A 41 -50.65 14.36 6.06
CA LYS A 41 -51.22 15.47 6.81
C LYS A 41 -52.12 14.96 7.95
N GLU A 42 -52.94 13.95 7.67
CA GLU A 42 -53.83 13.34 8.67
C GLU A 42 -53.02 12.67 9.79
N VAL A 43 -52.02 11.85 9.44
CA VAL A 43 -51.13 11.18 10.41
C VAL A 43 -50.39 12.18 11.29
N LEU A 44 -49.80 13.23 10.71
CA LEU A 44 -49.03 14.22 11.46
C LEU A 44 -49.88 15.22 12.26
N SER A 45 -51.20 15.24 12.03
CA SER A 45 -52.16 16.03 12.80
C SER A 45 -52.64 15.31 14.07
N ASP A 46 -52.54 13.97 14.11
CA ASP A 46 -52.91 13.18 15.30
C ASP A 46 -51.88 13.36 16.44
N PRO A 47 -52.29 13.72 17.67
CA PRO A 47 -51.37 13.95 18.77
C PRO A 47 -50.49 12.75 19.15
N THR A 48 -51.00 11.53 18.98
CA THR A 48 -50.29 10.29 19.30
C THR A 48 -49.22 10.02 18.25
N LEU A 49 -49.60 10.07 16.97
CA LEU A 49 -48.68 9.76 15.87
C LEU A 49 -47.68 10.90 15.62
N LYS A 50 -48.03 12.14 15.95
CA LYS A 50 -47.13 13.29 15.94
C LYS A 50 -45.97 13.16 16.92
N ALA A 51 -46.04 12.27 17.93
CA ALA A 51 -44.98 12.01 18.90
C ALA A 51 -43.87 11.03 18.39
N TRP A 52 -43.73 10.89 17.07
CA TRP A 52 -42.74 10.02 16.46
C TRP A 52 -41.29 10.36 16.82
N SER A 53 -40.45 9.33 16.87
CA SER A 53 -39.00 9.45 17.09
C SER A 53 -38.20 9.33 15.79
N TYR A 54 -38.74 8.62 14.80
CA TYR A 54 -38.13 8.51 13.47
C TYR A 54 -39.19 8.63 12.38
N CYS A 55 -38.87 9.37 11.33
CA CYS A 55 -39.71 9.51 10.14
C CYS A 55 -38.89 9.22 8.88
N TYR A 56 -39.38 8.30 8.06
CA TYR A 56 -38.79 7.87 6.80
C TYR A 56 -39.73 8.19 5.64
N PHE A 57 -39.24 8.87 4.62
CA PHE A 57 -39.96 9.11 3.38
C PHE A 57 -39.29 8.37 2.21
N LYS A 58 -40.09 7.56 1.50
CA LYS A 58 -39.68 6.85 0.28
C LYS A 58 -40.68 7.13 -0.84
N GLY A 59 -40.31 8.00 -1.76
CA GLY A 59 -41.13 8.28 -2.94
C GLY A 59 -40.25 8.72 -4.11
N GLU A 60 -40.87 8.95 -5.26
CA GLU A 60 -40.18 9.56 -6.40
C GLU A 60 -39.88 11.04 -6.09
N LYS A 61 -40.88 11.77 -5.60
CA LYS A 61 -40.82 13.20 -5.32
C LYS A 61 -41.43 13.53 -3.97
N ILE A 62 -40.80 14.44 -3.24
CA ILE A 62 -41.39 15.07 -2.03
C ILE A 62 -41.76 16.52 -2.36
N SER A 63 -42.98 16.95 -2.03
CA SER A 63 -43.39 18.34 -2.26
C SER A 63 -42.80 19.29 -1.22
N SER A 64 -42.79 20.60 -1.53
CA SER A 64 -42.36 21.65 -0.61
C SER A 64 -43.18 21.66 0.67
N GLU A 65 -44.50 21.51 0.53
CA GLU A 65 -45.46 21.51 1.63
C GLU A 65 -45.25 20.29 2.53
N GLU A 66 -45.02 19.12 1.94
CA GLU A 66 -44.79 17.88 2.67
C GLU A 66 -43.49 17.90 3.45
N LEU A 67 -42.41 18.39 2.83
CA LEU A 67 -41.12 18.51 3.49
C LEU A 67 -41.19 19.54 4.61
N LYS A 68 -41.76 20.73 4.37
CA LYS A 68 -41.97 21.78 5.40
C LYS A 68 -42.72 21.23 6.61
N MET A 69 -43.82 20.52 6.39
CA MET A 69 -44.61 19.96 7.49
C MET A 69 -43.79 19.02 8.39
N LYS A 70 -42.86 18.25 7.81
CA LYS A 70 -41.94 17.40 8.58
C LYS A 70 -40.86 18.23 9.27
N LEU A 71 -40.27 19.20 8.58
CA LEU A 71 -39.23 20.09 9.13
C LEU A 71 -39.76 20.95 10.29
N ASP A 72 -41.02 21.39 10.26
CA ASP A 72 -41.66 22.16 11.34
C ASP A 72 -41.66 21.41 12.68
N LEU A 73 -41.68 20.08 12.61
CA LEU A 73 -41.63 19.17 13.75
C LEU A 73 -40.22 18.78 14.16
N ALA A 74 -39.18 19.38 13.57
CA ALA A 74 -37.80 19.05 13.88
C ALA A 74 -37.41 19.40 15.32
N SER A 75 -36.72 18.45 15.93
CA SER A 75 -36.17 18.55 17.27
C SER A 75 -35.00 17.55 17.43
N SER A 76 -34.12 17.80 18.39
CA SER A 76 -32.88 17.04 18.59
C SER A 76 -33.07 15.60 19.10
N ASP A 77 -34.29 15.21 19.45
CA ASP A 77 -34.71 13.85 19.83
C ASP A 77 -35.31 13.06 18.66
N ARG A 78 -35.56 13.72 17.52
CA ARG A 78 -36.18 13.14 16.33
C ARG A 78 -35.18 12.90 15.21
N SER A 79 -35.45 11.91 14.37
CA SER A 79 -34.64 11.58 13.20
C SER A 79 -35.48 11.60 11.93
N PHE A 80 -34.98 12.21 10.86
CA PHE A 80 -35.67 12.28 9.59
C PHE A 80 -34.78 11.82 8.43
N ALA A 81 -35.36 10.98 7.58
CA ALA A 81 -34.72 10.52 6.35
C ALA A 81 -35.68 10.61 5.17
N SER A 82 -35.23 11.26 4.10
CA SER A 82 -35.91 11.27 2.79
C SER A 82 -35.00 10.64 1.75
N ILE A 83 -35.45 9.54 1.16
CA ILE A 83 -34.80 8.91 0.00
C ILE A 83 -35.50 9.24 -1.32
N ALA A 84 -36.26 10.35 -1.33
CA ALA A 84 -36.89 10.88 -2.53
C ALA A 84 -35.84 11.13 -3.63
N GLU A 85 -36.21 10.85 -4.88
CA GLU A 85 -35.33 11.12 -6.02
C GLU A 85 -35.28 12.62 -6.31
N GLU A 86 -36.41 13.30 -6.14
CA GLU A 86 -36.55 14.75 -6.30
C GLU A 86 -37.04 15.43 -5.01
N ALA A 87 -36.29 16.44 -4.59
CA ALA A 87 -36.66 17.38 -3.54
C ALA A 87 -36.85 18.80 -4.12
N PRO A 88 -37.61 19.69 -3.46
CA PRO A 88 -37.87 21.04 -3.94
C PRO A 88 -36.59 21.90 -3.95
N GLU A 89 -36.05 22.21 -5.13
CA GLU A 89 -34.73 22.87 -5.29
C GLU A 89 -34.59 24.23 -4.58
N GLU A 90 -35.67 25.02 -4.52
CA GLU A 90 -35.66 26.37 -3.92
C GLU A 90 -36.18 26.43 -2.49
N LEU A 91 -36.33 25.29 -1.80
CA LEU A 91 -36.80 25.29 -0.42
C LEU A 91 -35.82 25.98 0.53
N ARG A 92 -36.34 26.90 1.35
CA ARG A 92 -35.66 27.45 2.52
C ARG A 92 -36.47 27.17 3.77
N HIS A 93 -35.80 26.69 4.82
CA HIS A 93 -36.44 26.38 6.08
C HIS A 93 -35.45 26.47 7.24
N GLU A 94 -35.76 27.26 8.28
CA GLU A 94 -34.87 27.48 9.43
C GLU A 94 -34.53 26.19 10.20
N LYS A 95 -35.36 25.15 10.02
CA LYS A 95 -35.19 23.83 10.66
C LYS A 95 -34.60 22.74 9.76
N ALA A 96 -34.00 23.10 8.62
CA ALA A 96 -33.51 22.16 7.61
C ALA A 96 -32.58 21.05 8.17
N LEU A 97 -31.78 21.35 9.20
CA LEU A 97 -30.82 20.41 9.79
C LEU A 97 -30.94 20.30 11.32
N LYS A 98 -32.17 20.42 11.86
CA LYS A 98 -32.44 20.44 13.32
C LYS A 98 -32.86 19.09 13.91
N PHE A 99 -32.86 18.01 13.12
CA PHE A 99 -33.05 16.66 13.65
C PHE A 99 -31.77 16.12 14.29
N ARG A 100 -31.92 15.10 15.14
CA ARG A 100 -30.82 14.26 15.60
C ARG A 100 -30.08 13.61 14.44
N ASP A 101 -30.83 13.05 13.50
CA ASP A 101 -30.32 12.47 12.27
C ASP A 101 -31.03 13.10 11.08
N ASN A 102 -30.28 13.62 10.12
CA ASN A 102 -30.78 14.31 8.94
C ASN A 102 -30.26 13.58 7.71
N MET A 103 -31.13 12.93 6.93
CA MET A 103 -30.70 12.19 5.74
C MET A 103 -31.53 12.61 4.53
N TYR A 104 -30.87 13.16 3.51
CA TYR A 104 -31.52 13.65 2.29
C TYR A 104 -30.82 13.09 1.06
N ARG A 105 -31.51 12.25 0.28
CA ARG A 105 -30.98 11.73 -0.99
C ARG A 105 -30.84 12.85 -2.02
N ASP A 106 -31.85 13.71 -2.17
CA ASP A 106 -31.75 14.98 -2.89
C ASP A 106 -31.70 16.14 -1.88
N ALA A 107 -30.53 16.75 -1.79
CA ALA A 107 -30.18 17.79 -0.83
C ALA A 107 -29.77 19.10 -1.53
N ARG A 108 -30.07 19.30 -2.83
CA ARG A 108 -29.72 20.53 -3.58
C ARG A 108 -30.31 21.81 -3.00
N TRP A 109 -31.41 21.66 -2.26
CA TRP A 109 -32.09 22.73 -1.56
C TRP A 109 -31.38 23.17 -0.28
N VAL A 110 -30.58 22.29 0.34
CA VAL A 110 -29.76 22.61 1.52
C VAL A 110 -28.61 23.52 1.10
N LYS A 111 -28.40 24.61 1.85
CA LYS A 111 -27.30 25.55 1.62
C LYS A 111 -26.31 25.55 2.76
N ILE A 112 -25.19 26.24 2.55
CA ILE A 112 -24.12 26.35 3.55
C ILE A 112 -24.62 27.00 4.84
N GLU A 113 -25.55 27.95 4.77
CA GLU A 113 -26.12 28.61 5.94
C GLU A 113 -26.87 27.63 6.84
N ASP A 114 -27.50 26.61 6.26
CA ASP A 114 -28.16 25.54 7.01
C ASP A 114 -27.12 24.70 7.78
N LEU A 115 -25.94 24.45 7.19
CA LEU A 115 -24.84 23.75 7.83
C LEU A 115 -24.28 24.52 9.03
N TYR A 116 -24.17 25.85 8.94
CA TYR A 116 -23.78 26.69 10.07
C TYR A 116 -24.77 26.62 11.23
N GLY A 117 -26.05 26.31 10.94
CA GLY A 117 -27.09 26.13 11.94
C GLY A 117 -27.05 24.79 12.69
N LEU A 118 -26.14 23.88 12.37
CA LEU A 118 -26.01 22.59 13.05
C LEU A 118 -25.71 22.76 14.54
N ASN A 119 -26.30 21.90 15.38
CA ASN A 119 -26.10 21.92 16.82
C ASN A 119 -26.21 20.51 17.39
N ASN A 120 -25.06 19.88 17.59
CA ASN A 120 -24.87 18.54 18.14
C ASN A 120 -25.71 17.45 17.42
N SER A 121 -25.81 17.55 16.10
CA SER A 121 -26.48 16.53 15.29
C SER A 121 -25.69 15.22 15.32
N ARG A 122 -26.35 14.08 15.52
CA ARG A 122 -25.67 12.78 15.56
C ARG A 122 -25.18 12.38 14.16
N TYR A 123 -26.04 12.50 13.17
CA TYR A 123 -25.73 12.10 11.80
C TYR A 123 -26.33 13.05 10.78
N VAL A 124 -25.55 13.40 9.76
CA VAL A 124 -26.00 14.20 8.61
C VAL A 124 -25.57 13.49 7.33
N GLU A 125 -26.51 13.21 6.43
CA GLU A 125 -26.22 12.65 5.12
C GLU A 125 -26.87 13.50 4.04
N LEU A 126 -26.03 14.09 3.19
CA LEU A 126 -26.44 14.88 2.05
C LEU A 126 -26.01 14.14 0.78
N GLY A 127 -26.98 13.63 0.03
CA GLY A 127 -26.76 12.96 -1.25
C GLY A 127 -26.43 13.96 -2.35
N MET A 128 -27.32 14.14 -3.32
CA MET A 128 -27.13 15.12 -4.38
C MET A 128 -27.15 16.54 -3.80
N THR A 129 -26.05 17.28 -3.90
CA THR A 129 -25.90 18.64 -3.34
C THR A 129 -25.52 19.65 -4.40
N SER A 130 -25.71 20.94 -4.10
CA SER A 130 -25.18 22.07 -4.87
C SER A 130 -23.99 22.74 -4.15
N LEU A 131 -23.39 22.06 -3.17
CA LEU A 131 -22.28 22.58 -2.38
C LEU A 131 -20.99 22.47 -3.19
N THR A 132 -20.28 23.58 -3.33
CA THR A 132 -18.99 23.66 -4.00
C THR A 132 -17.85 23.32 -3.04
N GLN A 133 -16.66 23.08 -3.58
CA GLN A 133 -15.44 22.91 -2.76
C GLN A 133 -15.19 24.12 -1.84
N SER A 134 -15.45 25.34 -2.34
CA SER A 134 -15.36 26.57 -1.56
C SER A 134 -16.35 26.60 -0.39
N ASP A 135 -17.57 26.09 -0.59
CA ASP A 135 -18.57 26.01 0.48
C ASP A 135 -18.12 25.06 1.58
N ILE A 136 -17.59 23.90 1.21
CA ILE A 136 -17.08 22.93 2.19
C ILE A 136 -15.87 23.48 2.95
N LYS A 137 -14.96 24.18 2.26
CA LYS A 137 -13.84 24.88 2.90
C LYS A 137 -14.31 25.92 3.90
N ALA A 138 -15.30 26.74 3.54
CA ALA A 138 -15.90 27.71 4.44
C ALA A 138 -16.57 27.03 5.65
N PHE A 139 -17.27 25.90 5.42
CA PHE A 139 -17.87 25.12 6.49
C PHE A 139 -16.86 24.51 7.47
N ILE A 140 -15.76 23.94 6.97
CA ILE A 140 -14.69 23.40 7.84
C ILE A 140 -14.03 24.51 8.66
N ASN A 141 -13.79 25.67 8.06
CA ASN A 141 -13.31 26.85 8.78
C ASN A 141 -14.28 27.29 9.89
N TYR A 142 -15.58 27.30 9.59
CA TYR A 142 -16.60 27.60 10.59
C TYR A 142 -16.62 26.55 11.72
N TRP A 143 -16.58 25.25 11.38
CA TRP A 143 -16.51 24.15 12.34
C TRP A 143 -15.30 24.30 13.26
N MET A 144 -14.13 24.64 12.72
CA MET A 144 -12.89 24.78 13.47
C MET A 144 -12.91 25.95 14.46
N ASN A 145 -13.65 27.01 14.15
CA ASN A 145 -13.78 28.21 14.99
C ASN A 145 -15.04 28.22 15.87
N SER A 146 -15.90 27.21 15.76
CA SER A 146 -17.12 27.13 16.56
C SER A 146 -16.84 26.69 18.00
N ASP A 147 -17.57 27.27 18.96
CA ASP A 147 -17.49 26.89 20.37
C ASP A 147 -18.35 25.67 20.72
N ILE A 148 -19.13 25.14 19.78
CA ILE A 148 -20.04 24.02 20.00
C ILE A 148 -19.75 22.84 19.07
N ASP A 149 -20.15 21.64 19.49
CA ASP A 149 -20.13 20.47 18.60
C ASP A 149 -21.26 20.60 17.58
N LEU A 150 -20.92 20.80 16.29
CA LEU A 150 -21.93 20.93 15.24
C LEU A 150 -22.57 19.58 14.90
N PHE A 151 -21.75 18.53 14.76
CA PHE A 151 -22.20 17.18 14.43
C PHE A 151 -21.23 16.11 14.96
N ARG A 152 -21.66 14.85 15.03
CA ARG A 152 -20.77 13.69 15.29
C ARG A 152 -20.28 13.03 14.01
N SER A 153 -21.16 12.81 13.04
CA SER A 153 -20.81 12.24 11.74
C SER A 153 -21.58 12.93 10.63
N MET A 154 -20.91 13.20 9.52
CA MET A 154 -21.48 13.80 8.33
C MET A 154 -20.93 13.14 7.08
N ARG A 155 -21.83 12.83 6.13
CA ARG A 155 -21.52 12.34 4.79
C ARG A 155 -22.08 13.31 3.77
N ILE A 156 -21.25 13.77 2.85
CA ILE A 156 -21.64 14.61 1.72
C ILE A 156 -21.22 13.93 0.44
N LYS A 157 -22.17 13.59 -0.43
CA LYS A 157 -21.86 13.03 -1.75
C LYS A 157 -21.50 14.18 -2.70
N THR A 158 -20.26 14.20 -3.15
CA THR A 158 -19.72 15.23 -4.05
C THR A 158 -19.82 14.75 -5.49
N THR A 159 -20.26 15.61 -6.42
CA THR A 159 -20.33 15.30 -7.86
C THR A 159 -19.06 15.65 -8.63
N GLU A 160 -18.17 16.44 -8.04
CA GLU A 160 -16.89 16.88 -8.63
C GLU A 160 -15.69 16.12 -8.02
N ASN A 161 -14.56 16.14 -8.73
CA ASN A 161 -13.25 15.74 -8.21
C ASN A 161 -12.83 16.71 -7.10
N PHE A 162 -13.29 16.40 -5.89
CA PHE A 162 -13.02 17.19 -4.69
C PHE A 162 -11.70 16.73 -4.05
N GLU A 163 -10.76 17.64 -3.85
CA GLU A 163 -9.45 17.34 -3.27
C GLU A 163 -9.40 17.76 -1.79
N THR A 164 -9.00 16.85 -0.89
CA THR A 164 -8.90 17.14 0.55
C THR A 164 -7.87 18.22 0.84
N ASP A 165 -6.78 18.22 0.08
CA ASP A 165 -5.64 19.11 0.32
C ASP A 165 -6.02 20.58 0.08
N ASP A 166 -6.83 20.87 -0.94
CA ASP A 166 -7.31 22.23 -1.23
C ASP A 166 -8.25 22.79 -0.16
N VAL A 167 -9.10 21.91 0.38
CA VAL A 167 -10.10 22.25 1.39
C VAL A 167 -9.44 22.50 2.74
N LEU A 168 -8.41 21.75 3.04
CA LEU A 168 -7.60 21.90 4.25
C LEU A 168 -6.43 22.88 4.06
N TYR A 169 -6.21 23.40 2.86
CA TYR A 169 -5.13 24.32 2.58
C TYR A 169 -5.18 25.55 3.49
N GLY A 170 -4.07 25.78 4.20
CA GLY A 170 -3.91 26.85 5.19
C GLY A 170 -4.29 26.46 6.62
N LEU A 171 -4.73 25.22 6.85
CA LEU A 171 -5.05 24.71 8.18
C LEU A 171 -3.93 23.84 8.73
N PRO A 172 -3.71 23.83 10.07
CA PRO A 172 -2.80 22.89 10.71
C PRO A 172 -3.43 21.49 10.69
N ALA A 173 -3.20 20.77 9.59
CA ALA A 173 -3.72 19.45 9.32
C ALA A 173 -2.62 18.39 9.42
N LEU A 174 -2.96 17.25 10.02
CA LEU A 174 -2.14 16.04 10.02
C LEU A 174 -2.65 15.12 8.92
N HIS A 175 -1.85 14.93 7.88
CA HIS A 175 -2.12 14.00 6.80
C HIS A 175 -1.52 12.62 7.11
N ILE A 176 -2.26 11.55 6.84
CA ILE A 176 -1.72 10.18 6.89
C ILE A 176 -1.17 9.84 5.50
N ASP A 177 0.13 9.55 5.43
CA ASP A 177 0.79 9.16 4.18
C ASP A 177 0.11 7.94 3.52
N ASN A 178 -0.01 7.98 2.19
CA ASN A 178 -0.77 7.01 1.38
C ASN A 178 -2.25 6.82 1.79
N SER A 179 -2.87 7.81 2.44
CA SER A 179 -4.28 7.77 2.83
C SER A 179 -5.04 9.01 2.37
N THR A 180 -6.33 8.86 2.12
CA THR A 180 -7.25 9.97 1.84
C THR A 180 -7.81 10.61 3.12
N THR A 181 -7.17 10.34 4.26
CA THR A 181 -7.61 10.74 5.59
C THR A 181 -6.69 11.79 6.18
N SER A 182 -7.29 12.88 6.66
CA SER A 182 -6.60 13.98 7.32
C SER A 182 -7.31 14.36 8.62
N PHE A 183 -6.54 14.89 9.57
CA PHE A 183 -7.03 15.31 10.88
C PHE A 183 -6.78 16.78 11.09
N ILE A 184 -7.79 17.49 11.59
CA ILE A 184 -7.64 18.85 12.11
C ILE A 184 -8.18 18.91 13.53
N LYS A 185 -7.67 19.85 14.31
CA LYS A 185 -8.09 20.07 15.68
C LYS A 185 -8.58 21.51 15.85
N ALA A 186 -9.79 21.65 16.36
CA ALA A 186 -10.35 22.93 16.76
C ALA A 186 -9.83 23.35 18.14
N LYS A 187 -9.92 24.65 18.43
CA LYS A 187 -9.65 25.16 19.77
C LYS A 187 -10.64 24.56 20.77
N LEU A 188 -10.12 24.12 21.91
CA LEU A 188 -10.94 23.67 23.03
C LEU A 188 -11.68 24.89 23.61
N SER A 189 -13.01 24.83 23.61
CA SER A 189 -13.88 25.72 24.37
C SER A 189 -14.49 24.92 25.53
N GLY A 190 -15.00 25.58 26.57
CA GLY A 190 -15.65 24.89 27.69
C GLY A 190 -16.91 24.11 27.31
N THR A 191 -17.49 24.37 26.14
CA THR A 191 -18.74 23.77 25.65
C THR A 191 -18.52 22.69 24.58
N ARG A 192 -17.36 22.66 23.92
CA ARG A 192 -17.04 21.71 22.86
C ARG A 192 -16.45 20.43 23.42
N LYS A 193 -17.07 19.28 23.15
CA LYS A 193 -16.59 17.97 23.61
C LYS A 193 -15.77 17.24 22.55
N ARG A 194 -15.94 17.59 21.26
CA ARG A 194 -15.35 16.87 20.12
C ARG A 194 -14.46 17.80 19.27
N PRO A 195 -13.25 18.14 19.75
CA PRO A 195 -12.35 19.07 19.08
C PRO A 195 -11.60 18.45 17.90
N LEU A 196 -11.59 17.12 17.74
CA LEU A 196 -10.86 16.44 16.66
C LEU A 196 -11.81 16.16 15.50
N LEU A 197 -11.48 16.63 14.29
CA LEU A 197 -12.18 16.26 13.05
C LEU A 197 -11.31 15.32 12.24
N CYS A 198 -11.88 14.19 11.88
CA CYS A 198 -11.37 13.30 10.84
C CYS A 198 -12.09 13.62 9.54
N VAL A 199 -11.32 13.91 8.51
CA VAL A 199 -11.77 14.22 7.14
C VAL A 199 -11.26 13.11 6.23
N THR A 200 -12.17 12.31 5.68
CA THR A 200 -11.83 11.20 4.80
C THR A 200 -12.53 11.35 3.46
N LYS A 201 -11.76 11.21 2.38
CA LYS A 201 -12.25 11.25 1.01
C LYS A 201 -12.36 9.85 0.41
N ALA A 202 -13.53 9.55 -0.15
CA ALA A 202 -13.77 8.39 -1.02
C ALA A 202 -14.73 8.82 -2.15
N ASN A 203 -15.71 7.99 -2.50
CA ASN A 203 -16.86 8.36 -3.36
C ASN A 203 -17.78 9.44 -2.73
N SER A 204 -17.50 9.83 -1.49
CA SER A 204 -18.17 10.89 -0.74
C SER A 204 -17.17 11.48 0.25
N LEU A 205 -17.44 12.69 0.72
CA LEU A 205 -16.72 13.29 1.82
C LEU A 205 -17.31 12.81 3.14
N PHE A 206 -16.45 12.27 4.00
CA PHE A 206 -16.79 11.84 5.35
C PHE A 206 -16.12 12.75 6.36
N LEU A 207 -16.93 13.33 7.25
CA LEU A 207 -16.49 14.17 8.34
C LEU A 207 -16.95 13.53 9.65
N THR A 208 -16.03 13.20 10.55
CA THR A 208 -16.39 12.65 11.86
C THR A 208 -15.67 13.41 12.97
N ALA A 209 -16.44 13.89 13.95
CA ALA A 209 -15.93 14.66 15.07
C ALA A 209 -15.86 13.79 16.33
N TRP A 210 -14.73 13.86 17.03
CA TRP A 210 -14.41 12.98 18.15
C TRP A 210 -13.90 13.74 19.36
N ALA A 211 -14.26 13.26 20.55
CA ALA A 211 -13.52 13.57 21.76
C ALA A 211 -12.16 12.86 21.71
N PRO A 212 -11.08 13.43 22.27
CA PRO A 212 -9.74 12.83 22.19
C PRO A 212 -9.66 11.38 22.70
N GLU A 213 -10.47 11.04 23.70
CA GLU A 213 -10.49 9.71 24.34
C GLU A 213 -11.47 8.73 23.66
N GLU A 214 -12.43 9.24 22.89
CA GLU A 214 -13.52 8.43 22.31
C GLU A 214 -13.28 8.04 20.84
N PHE A 215 -12.11 8.35 20.29
CA PHE A 215 -11.82 8.14 18.87
C PHE A 215 -11.89 6.65 18.48
N THR A 216 -12.74 6.34 17.49
CA THR A 216 -12.81 5.03 16.83
C THR A 216 -13.00 5.19 15.32
N CYS A 217 -12.07 4.68 14.52
CA CYS A 217 -12.13 4.64 13.07
C CYS A 217 -12.50 3.23 12.58
N GLN A 218 -12.95 3.13 11.33
CA GLN A 218 -13.26 1.84 10.70
C GLN A 218 -12.01 1.03 10.31
N GLY A 219 -10.80 1.56 10.54
CA GLY A 219 -9.51 0.91 10.23
C GLY A 219 -9.00 -0.05 11.30
N GLY A 220 -9.74 -0.27 12.40
CA GLY A 220 -9.37 -1.19 13.48
C GLY A 220 -8.65 -0.54 14.66
N GLU A 221 -8.49 -1.32 15.74
CA GLU A 221 -8.00 -0.84 17.05
C GLU A 221 -6.58 -0.24 17.02
N GLU A 222 -5.73 -0.68 16.07
CA GLU A 222 -4.38 -0.15 15.88
C GLU A 222 -4.37 1.30 15.38
N CYS A 223 -5.25 1.63 14.42
CA CYS A 223 -5.38 2.99 13.91
C CYS A 223 -6.02 3.93 14.96
N ASP A 224 -6.93 3.39 15.78
CA ASP A 224 -7.52 4.11 16.91
C ASP A 224 -6.49 4.45 17.98
N ASN A 225 -5.63 3.49 18.32
CA ASN A 225 -4.53 3.70 19.26
C ASN A 225 -3.48 4.67 18.70
N LEU A 226 -3.18 4.59 17.40
CA LEU A 226 -2.28 5.52 16.72
C LEU A 226 -2.75 6.97 16.84
N ILE A 227 -4.05 7.23 16.63
CA ILE A 227 -4.61 8.58 16.64
C ILE A 227 -4.78 9.09 18.08
N ARG A 228 -5.21 8.24 19.01
CA ARG A 228 -5.28 8.57 20.45
C ARG A 228 -3.91 8.99 21.00
N THR A 229 -2.84 8.32 20.60
CA THR A 229 -1.47 8.63 21.07
C THR A 229 -0.81 9.81 20.35
N LYS A 230 -1.28 10.20 19.14
CA LYS A 230 -0.66 11.23 18.30
C LYS A 230 -1.43 12.53 18.16
N HIS A 231 -2.62 12.68 18.77
CA HIS A 231 -3.38 13.95 18.67
C HIS A 231 -2.61 15.18 19.21
N GLY A 232 -1.60 14.97 20.08
CA GLY A 232 -0.67 16.02 20.53
C GLY A 232 0.27 16.55 19.43
N VAL A 233 0.47 15.82 18.33
CA VAL A 233 1.21 16.32 17.15
C VAL A 233 0.45 17.45 16.48
N ILE A 234 -0.89 17.38 16.47
CA ILE A 234 -1.70 18.47 15.91
C ILE A 234 -1.55 19.74 16.75
N ASP A 235 -1.39 19.61 18.08
CA ASP A 235 -1.11 20.76 18.94
C ASP A 235 0.24 21.41 18.59
N LEU A 236 1.27 20.62 18.30
CA LEU A 236 2.57 21.12 17.84
C LEU A 236 2.48 21.78 16.45
N LEU A 237 1.66 21.25 15.54
CA LEU A 237 1.41 21.85 14.23
C LEU A 237 0.69 23.20 14.38
N ILE A 238 -0.31 23.29 15.25
CA ILE A 238 -0.99 24.55 15.58
C ILE A 238 0.01 25.56 16.14
N GLU A 239 0.85 25.15 17.10
CA GLU A 239 1.88 26.01 17.67
C GLU A 239 2.86 26.51 16.60
N LYS A 240 3.33 25.61 15.72
CA LYS A 240 4.21 25.96 14.61
C LYS A 240 3.56 27.01 13.69
N THR A 241 2.33 26.77 13.22
CA THR A 241 1.63 27.71 12.33
C THR A 241 1.40 29.06 13.00
N GLN A 242 1.11 29.09 14.30
CA GLN A 242 0.97 30.33 15.04
C GLN A 242 2.30 31.10 15.09
N LEU A 243 3.41 30.41 15.40
CA LEU A 243 4.74 31.01 15.42
C LEU A 243 5.19 31.53 14.05
N GLU A 244 4.86 30.84 12.96
CA GLU A 244 5.12 31.28 11.59
C GLU A 244 4.35 32.59 11.27
N SER A 245 3.08 32.69 11.68
CA SER A 245 2.28 33.91 11.50
C SER A 245 2.77 35.10 12.36
N GLU A 246 3.27 34.80 13.56
CA GLU A 246 3.90 35.80 14.45
C GLU A 246 5.25 36.27 13.88
N GLU A 247 6.02 35.39 13.21
CA GLU A 247 7.26 35.79 12.53
C GLU A 247 6.97 36.78 11.39
N GLU A 248 5.94 36.53 10.58
CA GLU A 248 5.62 37.34 9.42
C GLU A 248 5.24 38.79 9.79
N SER A 249 4.58 38.96 10.93
CA SER A 249 4.08 40.24 11.47
C SER A 249 5.04 40.97 12.43
N ALA A 250 6.17 40.35 12.80
CA ALA A 250 7.10 40.88 13.83
C ALA A 250 8.20 41.83 13.29
N ASP A 251 8.68 42.72 14.18
CA ASP A 251 9.89 43.53 13.96
C ASP A 251 11.17 42.67 13.93
N SER A 252 12.30 43.25 13.54
CA SER A 252 13.58 42.52 13.38
C SER A 252 14.13 41.87 14.66
N GLU A 253 13.83 42.40 15.84
CA GLU A 253 14.26 41.86 17.13
C GLU A 253 13.38 40.67 17.55
N ASN A 254 12.07 40.80 17.37
CA ASN A 254 11.10 39.73 17.61
C ASN A 254 11.22 38.59 16.59
N LYS A 255 11.52 38.88 15.32
CA LYS A 255 11.91 37.86 14.32
C LYS A 255 13.12 37.06 14.77
N ARG A 256 14.12 37.71 15.37
CA ARG A 256 15.32 37.03 15.89
C ARG A 256 15.00 36.15 17.10
N ARG A 257 14.11 36.60 18.00
CA ARG A 257 13.62 35.79 19.14
C ARG A 257 12.72 34.62 18.71
N ILE A 258 11.80 34.83 17.77
CA ILE A 258 10.93 33.78 17.21
C ILE A 258 11.77 32.77 16.45
N ARG A 259 12.73 33.20 15.61
CA ARG A 259 13.75 32.32 15.02
C ARG A 259 14.57 31.59 16.06
N SER A 260 14.93 32.21 17.19
CA SER A 260 15.63 31.51 18.26
C SER A 260 14.76 30.47 18.99
N ARG A 261 13.43 30.62 19.00
CA ARG A 261 12.47 29.65 19.56
C ARG A 261 12.13 28.53 18.56
N LEU A 262 11.99 28.85 17.27
CA LEU A 262 11.92 27.86 16.18
C LEU A 262 13.21 27.04 16.09
N ASN A 263 14.36 27.67 16.34
CA ASN A 263 15.70 27.05 16.35
C ASN A 263 16.14 26.55 17.73
N GLN A 264 15.25 26.53 18.74
CA GLN A 264 15.59 25.99 20.06
C GLN A 264 15.69 24.44 20.06
N SER A 265 15.43 23.78 18.94
CA SER A 265 15.94 22.44 18.63
C SER A 265 17.13 22.54 17.66
N SER A 266 18.27 22.98 18.16
CA SER A 266 19.54 23.03 17.44
C SER A 266 20.11 21.62 17.25
N ASN A 267 19.41 20.80 16.49
CA ASN A 267 19.78 19.44 16.15
C ASN A 267 19.90 19.36 14.63
N SER A 268 20.96 18.74 14.10
CA SER A 268 21.13 18.54 12.66
C SER A 268 19.95 17.75 12.08
N THR A 269 19.75 17.77 10.75
CA THR A 269 18.72 16.92 10.09
C THR A 269 18.84 15.46 10.52
N VAL A 270 20.08 14.98 10.66
CA VAL A 270 20.42 13.65 11.17
C VAL A 270 19.91 13.46 12.60
N GLU A 271 20.25 14.39 13.50
CA GLU A 271 19.86 14.29 14.91
C GLU A 271 18.34 14.38 15.12
N ASN A 272 17.64 15.21 14.32
CA ASN A 272 16.18 15.25 14.32
C ASN A 272 15.58 13.92 13.83
N THR A 273 16.13 13.36 12.75
CA THR A 273 15.72 12.05 12.21
C THR A 273 15.91 10.94 13.24
N THR A 274 17.09 10.89 13.86
CA THR A 274 17.44 9.93 14.91
C THR A 274 16.51 10.06 16.11
N ARG A 275 16.21 11.28 16.56
CA ARG A 275 15.28 11.51 17.67
C ARG A 275 13.87 11.01 17.35
N VAL A 276 13.38 11.29 16.14
CA VAL A 276 12.07 10.80 15.68
C VAL A 276 12.06 9.27 15.60
N TYR A 277 13.08 8.65 14.98
CA TYR A 277 13.18 7.20 14.87
C TYR A 277 13.25 6.52 16.24
N ASN A 278 14.08 7.02 17.16
CA ASN A 278 14.16 6.47 18.52
C ASN A 278 12.84 6.66 19.29
N GLY A 279 12.16 7.78 19.08
CA GLY A 279 10.81 7.98 19.55
C GLY A 279 9.86 6.90 19.04
N MET A 280 9.84 6.66 17.73
CA MET A 280 9.03 5.61 17.10
C MET A 280 9.38 4.21 17.63
N LYS A 281 10.66 3.85 17.69
CA LYS A 281 11.15 2.56 18.21
C LYS A 281 10.68 2.32 19.65
N SER A 282 10.70 3.37 20.49
CA SER A 282 10.21 3.29 21.87
C SER A 282 8.69 3.08 21.96
N ILE A 283 7.93 3.69 21.04
CA ILE A 283 6.46 3.64 21.00
C ILE A 283 5.99 2.28 20.48
N PHE A 284 6.52 1.86 19.34
CA PHE A 284 6.06 0.67 18.62
C PHE A 284 6.76 -0.62 19.03
N ARG A 285 7.88 -0.52 19.78
CA ARG A 285 8.67 -1.67 20.27
C ARG A 285 9.10 -2.64 19.17
N PHE A 286 9.20 -2.16 17.93
CA PHE A 286 9.73 -2.93 16.82
C PHE A 286 11.26 -3.06 16.98
N LYS A 287 11.79 -4.23 16.63
CA LYS A 287 13.23 -4.55 16.73
C LYS A 287 13.95 -4.39 15.39
N GLU A 288 13.18 -4.14 14.35
CA GLU A 288 13.59 -4.10 12.96
C GLU A 288 14.54 -2.91 12.73
N PRO A 289 15.70 -3.15 12.09
CA PRO A 289 16.61 -2.09 11.68
C PRO A 289 15.96 -1.14 10.66
N ILE A 290 16.56 0.03 10.45
CA ILE A 290 15.98 1.07 9.59
C ILE A 290 16.24 0.80 8.09
N SER A 291 15.35 1.30 7.25
CA SER A 291 15.58 1.43 5.80
C SER A 291 15.96 2.87 5.47
N LEU A 292 17.09 3.07 4.81
CA LEU A 292 17.60 4.37 4.37
C LEU A 292 17.29 4.60 2.90
N ILE A 293 16.72 5.77 2.58
CA ILE A 293 16.48 6.20 1.20
C ILE A 293 17.07 7.59 1.02
N PHE A 294 18.08 7.70 0.17
CA PHE A 294 18.67 8.99 -0.21
C PHE A 294 17.99 9.48 -1.49
N SER A 295 17.14 10.52 -1.36
CA SER A 295 16.51 11.19 -2.52
C SER A 295 17.53 11.98 -3.33
N ALA A 296 17.23 12.32 -4.58
CA ALA A 296 18.13 13.10 -5.44
C ALA A 296 18.63 14.42 -4.82
N ASP A 297 17.92 15.00 -3.85
CA ASP A 297 18.23 16.29 -3.26
C ASP A 297 18.71 16.26 -1.80
N TYR A 298 19.06 15.08 -1.28
CA TYR A 298 19.53 14.91 0.11
C TYR A 298 20.71 15.83 0.47
N LYS A 299 21.58 16.15 -0.49
CA LYS A 299 22.75 17.03 -0.31
C LYS A 299 22.40 18.47 0.11
N LYS A 300 21.14 18.88 -0.02
CA LYS A 300 20.66 20.17 0.50
C LYS A 300 20.66 20.23 2.03
N VAL A 301 20.61 19.08 2.70
CA VAL A 301 20.33 18.99 4.15
C VAL A 301 21.28 18.10 4.94
N THR A 302 22.02 17.19 4.30
CA THR A 302 22.98 16.27 4.94
C THR A 302 23.91 15.62 3.90
N THR A 303 24.94 14.92 4.36
CA THR A 303 25.75 13.99 3.56
C THR A 303 25.51 12.52 3.97
N VAL A 304 25.88 11.57 3.10
CA VAL A 304 25.84 10.12 3.43
C VAL A 304 26.71 9.84 4.66
N LYS A 305 27.89 10.46 4.72
CA LYS A 305 28.83 10.29 5.82
C LYS A 305 28.26 10.77 7.15
N GLU A 306 27.59 11.92 7.17
CA GLU A 306 26.93 12.43 8.39
C GLU A 306 25.82 11.51 8.87
N VAL A 307 24.98 11.00 7.95
CA VAL A 307 23.91 10.04 8.29
C VAL A 307 24.51 8.75 8.88
N LEU A 308 25.50 8.18 8.21
CA LEU A 308 26.12 6.92 8.62
C LEU A 308 27.09 7.05 9.81
N SER A 309 27.38 8.28 10.26
CA SER A 309 28.12 8.53 11.51
C SER A 309 27.23 8.47 12.74
N ASP A 310 25.91 8.54 12.59
CA ASP A 310 24.96 8.35 13.69
C ASP A 310 24.77 6.86 13.98
N SER A 311 25.00 6.44 15.23
CA SER A 311 24.94 5.03 15.63
C SER A 311 23.57 4.38 15.42
N THR A 312 22.50 5.18 15.43
CA THR A 312 21.13 4.70 15.23
C THR A 312 20.87 4.42 13.75
N LEU A 313 21.29 5.35 12.89
CA LEU A 313 21.06 5.23 11.45
C LEU A 313 22.07 4.31 10.78
N GLN A 314 23.25 4.11 11.39
CA GLN A 314 24.23 3.12 10.96
C GLN A 314 23.69 1.68 11.03
N ASP A 315 22.70 1.39 11.87
CA ASP A 315 22.06 0.07 12.01
C ASP A 315 20.89 -0.09 11.03
N TRP A 316 21.21 -0.10 9.73
CA TRP A 316 20.24 -0.26 8.64
C TRP A 316 20.27 -1.67 8.03
N ILE A 317 19.15 -2.08 7.44
CA ILE A 317 19.01 -3.34 6.67
C ILE A 317 18.83 -3.12 5.18
N TYR A 318 18.37 -1.94 4.78
CA TYR A 318 18.13 -1.61 3.38
C TYR A 318 18.59 -0.18 3.12
N CYS A 319 19.33 0.02 2.03
CA CYS A 319 19.77 1.33 1.58
C CYS A 319 19.47 1.51 0.09
N HIS A 320 18.71 2.54 -0.27
CA HIS A 320 18.44 2.90 -1.66
C HIS A 320 18.93 4.31 -1.96
N PHE A 321 19.80 4.43 -2.95
CA PHE A 321 20.32 5.69 -3.44
C PHE A 321 19.62 6.10 -4.74
N LYS A 322 18.62 6.99 -4.62
CA LYS A 322 17.76 7.48 -5.71
C LYS A 322 18.28 8.78 -6.32
N SER A 323 19.52 8.77 -6.82
CA SER A 323 20.11 9.93 -7.48
C SER A 323 20.91 9.50 -8.70
N GLU A 324 20.81 10.25 -9.78
CA GLU A 324 21.53 9.99 -11.03
C GLU A 324 23.06 10.06 -10.85
N THR A 325 23.54 10.80 -9.85
CA THR A 325 24.96 10.96 -9.56
C THR A 325 25.26 10.69 -8.09
N ILE A 326 26.37 10.00 -7.85
CA ILE A 326 26.91 9.70 -6.52
C ILE A 326 28.36 10.16 -6.43
N ASP A 327 28.74 10.75 -5.30
CA ASP A 327 30.16 11.00 -5.01
C ASP A 327 30.85 9.67 -4.70
N LEU A 328 32.06 9.46 -5.24
CA LEU A 328 32.76 8.19 -5.08
C LEU A 328 33.11 7.87 -3.63
N GLU A 329 33.39 8.87 -2.80
CA GLU A 329 33.66 8.65 -1.38
C GLU A 329 32.38 8.31 -0.61
N GLU A 330 31.23 8.83 -1.03
CA GLU A 330 29.93 8.43 -0.48
C GLU A 330 29.58 6.98 -0.86
N LEU A 331 29.80 6.59 -2.13
CA LEU A 331 29.63 5.20 -2.57
C LEU A 331 30.55 4.26 -1.78
N LYS A 332 31.85 4.58 -1.66
CA LYS A 332 32.79 3.80 -0.84
C LYS A 332 32.32 3.66 0.60
N THR A 333 31.86 4.75 1.22
CA THR A 333 31.35 4.73 2.60
C THR A 333 30.20 3.72 2.77
N ILE A 334 29.30 3.62 1.78
CA ILE A 334 28.21 2.64 1.80
C ILE A 334 28.76 1.22 1.58
N LEU A 335 29.63 1.02 0.58
CA LEU A 335 30.20 -0.29 0.26
C LEU A 335 31.08 -0.85 1.39
N ASP A 336 31.77 0.00 2.16
CA ASP A 336 32.53 -0.39 3.37
C ASP A 336 31.64 -0.95 4.48
N MET A 337 30.33 -0.67 4.42
CA MET A 337 29.32 -1.14 5.35
C MET A 337 28.60 -2.42 4.89
N ALA A 338 29.08 -3.06 3.83
CA ALA A 338 28.49 -4.27 3.27
C ALA A 338 28.51 -5.45 4.25
N THR A 339 27.35 -6.07 4.43
CA THR A 339 27.18 -7.30 5.21
C THR A 339 26.10 -8.17 4.55
N PRO A 340 26.12 -9.50 4.75
CA PRO A 340 25.14 -10.42 4.15
C PRO A 340 23.72 -10.30 4.71
N ASN A 341 23.44 -9.32 5.56
CA ASN A 341 22.11 -9.02 6.09
C ASN A 341 21.56 -7.67 5.59
N ARG A 342 22.30 -6.99 4.70
CA ARG A 342 21.96 -5.67 4.19
C ARG A 342 21.66 -5.73 2.70
N ASP A 343 20.70 -4.95 2.26
CA ASP A 343 20.33 -4.79 0.86
C ASP A 343 20.76 -3.39 0.38
N PHE A 344 21.36 -3.30 -0.81
CA PHE A 344 21.80 -2.04 -1.39
C PHE A 344 21.36 -1.89 -2.85
N ILE A 345 20.72 -0.76 -3.13
CA ILE A 345 20.25 -0.36 -4.47
C ILE A 345 20.82 1.02 -4.80
N CYS A 346 21.38 1.18 -6.00
CA CYS A 346 21.96 2.44 -6.46
C CYS A 346 21.55 2.76 -7.89
N ASP A 347 20.77 3.84 -8.02
CA ASP A 347 20.22 4.33 -9.29
C ASP A 347 21.20 5.27 -10.04
N ALA A 348 22.44 5.40 -9.56
CA ALA A 348 23.43 6.27 -10.19
C ALA A 348 23.81 5.73 -11.58
N THR A 349 23.75 6.60 -12.60
CA THR A 349 23.88 6.22 -14.01
C THR A 349 25.26 6.50 -14.62
N ASN A 350 26.17 7.12 -13.85
CA ASN A 350 27.48 7.57 -14.30
C ASN A 350 28.59 7.26 -13.29
N VAL A 351 28.74 5.99 -12.91
CA VAL A 351 29.87 5.55 -12.08
C VAL A 351 31.09 5.30 -12.98
N PRO A 352 32.26 5.90 -12.71
CA PRO A 352 33.47 5.67 -13.50
C PRO A 352 33.85 4.19 -13.61
N GLU A 353 34.10 3.70 -14.83
CA GLU A 353 34.44 2.29 -15.11
C GLU A 353 35.73 1.81 -14.43
N ASN A 354 36.63 2.75 -14.09
CA ASN A 354 37.86 2.44 -13.37
C ASN A 354 37.68 2.38 -11.84
N PHE A 355 36.49 2.71 -11.33
CA PHE A 355 36.14 2.53 -9.93
C PHE A 355 36.15 1.04 -9.57
N LYS A 356 36.60 0.72 -8.36
CA LYS A 356 36.65 -0.65 -7.84
C LYS A 356 36.44 -0.64 -6.35
N HIS A 357 35.80 -1.68 -5.86
CA HIS A 357 35.63 -1.89 -4.43
C HIS A 357 35.59 -3.38 -4.11
N GLU A 358 36.29 -3.81 -3.06
CA GLU A 358 36.32 -5.22 -2.65
C GLU A 358 34.98 -5.75 -2.13
N ASN A 359 34.02 -4.84 -1.86
CA ASN A 359 32.70 -5.15 -1.31
C ASN A 359 31.57 -4.94 -2.34
N ALA A 360 31.89 -4.82 -3.63
CA ALA A 360 30.93 -4.51 -4.69
C ALA A 360 29.67 -5.41 -4.66
N LEU A 361 29.82 -6.70 -4.34
CA LEU A 361 28.71 -7.67 -4.33
C LEU A 361 28.57 -8.41 -2.99
N LYS A 362 28.84 -7.73 -1.87
CA LYS A 362 28.80 -8.33 -0.51
C LYS A 362 27.54 -8.02 0.30
N PHE A 363 26.57 -7.32 -0.30
CA PHE A 363 25.22 -7.18 0.27
C PHE A 363 24.41 -8.45 0.01
N ARG A 364 23.36 -8.67 0.81
CA ARG A 364 22.36 -9.71 0.58
C ARG A 364 21.66 -9.51 -0.77
N VAL A 365 21.28 -8.28 -1.09
CA VAL A 365 20.79 -7.85 -2.41
C VAL A 365 21.64 -6.69 -2.91
N ASN A 366 22.09 -6.76 -4.17
CA ASN A 366 22.94 -5.74 -4.80
C ASN A 366 22.29 -5.33 -6.12
N GLU A 367 21.88 -4.07 -6.25
CA GLU A 367 21.29 -3.55 -7.49
C GLU A 367 22.02 -2.29 -7.94
N TYR A 368 22.51 -2.31 -9.18
CA TYR A 368 23.27 -1.22 -9.78
C TYR A 368 22.72 -0.85 -11.15
N GLU A 369 22.30 0.40 -11.29
CA GLU A 369 21.88 0.95 -12.58
C GLU A 369 23.09 1.08 -13.53
N ASP A 370 24.17 1.75 -13.10
CA ASP A 370 25.47 1.69 -13.78
C ASP A 370 26.41 0.70 -13.08
N ALA A 371 26.55 -0.47 -13.69
CA ALA A 371 27.35 -1.59 -13.19
C ALA A 371 28.63 -1.81 -14.00
N ARG A 372 29.04 -0.90 -14.90
CA ARG A 372 30.24 -1.07 -15.75
C ARG A 372 31.55 -1.11 -14.97
N TRP A 373 31.54 -0.64 -13.73
CA TRP A 373 32.67 -0.71 -12.80
C TRP A 373 32.77 -2.07 -12.08
N VAL A 374 31.70 -2.86 -12.06
CA VAL A 374 31.67 -4.22 -11.49
C VAL A 374 32.42 -5.16 -12.43
N ARG A 375 33.24 -6.05 -11.87
CA ARG A 375 34.07 -6.96 -12.66
C ARG A 375 33.52 -8.37 -12.64
N ILE A 376 33.85 -9.15 -13.67
CA ILE A 376 33.45 -10.56 -13.73
C ILE A 376 34.03 -11.36 -12.55
N GLU A 377 35.21 -10.97 -12.05
CA GLU A 377 35.79 -11.62 -10.87
C GLU A 377 34.99 -11.40 -9.59
N ASP A 378 34.25 -10.29 -9.47
CA ASP A 378 33.37 -10.03 -8.33
C ASP A 378 32.21 -11.04 -8.31
N LEU A 379 31.72 -11.44 -9.48
CA LEU A 379 30.65 -12.45 -9.63
C LEU A 379 31.12 -13.85 -9.23
N TYR A 380 32.37 -14.23 -9.50
CA TYR A 380 32.92 -15.51 -9.04
C TYR A 380 33.04 -15.61 -7.52
N GLY A 381 33.11 -14.46 -6.83
CA GLY A 381 33.20 -14.39 -5.37
C GLY A 381 31.87 -14.48 -4.62
N LEU A 382 30.74 -14.58 -5.34
CA LEU A 382 29.41 -14.66 -4.72
C LEU A 382 29.28 -15.90 -3.83
N HIS A 383 28.78 -15.69 -2.62
CA HIS A 383 28.53 -16.76 -1.65
C HIS A 383 27.25 -16.50 -0.86
N ASN A 384 26.25 -17.33 -1.09
CA ASN A 384 24.93 -17.29 -0.46
C ASN A 384 24.23 -15.91 -0.56
N ILE A 385 24.35 -15.27 -1.73
CA ILE A 385 23.75 -13.95 -1.99
C ILE A 385 22.27 -14.12 -2.38
N ALA A 386 21.38 -13.28 -1.88
CA ALA A 386 19.96 -13.39 -2.21
C ALA A 386 19.68 -12.88 -3.64
N GLY A 387 20.26 -11.75 -4.03
CA GLY A 387 20.01 -11.15 -5.34
C GLY A 387 21.15 -10.28 -5.84
N VAL A 388 21.39 -10.31 -7.15
CA VAL A 388 22.25 -9.36 -7.85
C VAL A 388 21.55 -8.90 -9.12
N GLU A 389 21.43 -7.59 -9.31
CA GLU A 389 20.87 -6.98 -10.53
C GLU A 389 21.83 -5.93 -11.08
N LEU A 390 22.33 -6.15 -12.31
CA LEU A 390 23.31 -5.30 -12.97
C LEU A 390 22.75 -4.83 -14.32
N ARG A 391 22.28 -3.58 -14.40
CA ARG A 391 21.54 -3.07 -15.57
C ARG A 391 22.43 -2.63 -16.73
N LYS A 392 23.57 -1.98 -16.44
CA LYS A 392 24.52 -1.57 -17.49
C LYS A 392 25.89 -2.14 -17.20
N THR A 393 26.29 -3.18 -17.91
CA THR A 393 27.58 -3.86 -17.72
C THR A 393 28.44 -3.84 -18.96
N SER A 394 29.76 -3.96 -18.78
CA SER A 394 30.72 -4.17 -19.87
C SER A 394 31.07 -5.65 -20.06
N PHE A 395 30.21 -6.55 -19.58
CA PHE A 395 30.45 -7.99 -19.71
C PHE A 395 30.15 -8.47 -21.12
N THR A 396 31.00 -9.40 -21.57
CA THR A 396 30.86 -10.07 -22.85
C THR A 396 30.11 -11.40 -22.70
N GLN A 397 29.69 -11.96 -23.81
CA GLN A 397 29.11 -13.29 -23.93
C GLN A 397 30.09 -14.35 -23.43
N SER A 398 31.40 -14.17 -23.64
CA SER A 398 32.42 -15.05 -23.10
C SER A 398 32.46 -15.00 -21.57
N ASP A 399 32.31 -13.82 -20.97
CA ASP A 399 32.22 -13.64 -19.51
C ASP A 399 30.97 -14.33 -18.96
N MET A 400 29.82 -14.13 -19.61
CA MET A 400 28.56 -14.77 -19.21
C MET A 400 28.63 -16.29 -19.31
N LYS A 401 29.18 -16.82 -20.41
CA LYS A 401 29.45 -18.26 -20.57
C LYS A 401 30.37 -18.77 -19.46
N ALA A 402 31.44 -18.05 -19.14
CA ALA A 402 32.37 -18.46 -18.09
C ALA A 402 31.73 -18.42 -16.70
N PHE A 403 30.90 -17.43 -16.40
CA PHE A 403 30.15 -17.32 -15.15
C PHE A 403 29.14 -18.45 -14.95
N VAL A 404 28.34 -18.75 -15.97
CA VAL A 404 27.41 -19.87 -15.93
C VAL A 404 28.16 -21.20 -15.73
N ASN A 405 29.25 -21.42 -16.48
CA ASN A 405 30.08 -22.61 -16.31
C ASN A 405 30.66 -22.69 -14.90
N HIS A 406 31.12 -21.57 -14.34
CA HIS A 406 31.62 -21.52 -12.98
C HIS A 406 30.53 -21.95 -11.98
N TRP A 407 29.31 -21.41 -12.08
CA TRP A 407 28.20 -21.79 -11.21
C TRP A 407 27.88 -23.29 -11.25
N VAL A 408 27.84 -23.90 -12.46
CA VAL A 408 27.51 -25.33 -12.64
C VAL A 408 28.55 -26.24 -12.01
N ASN A 409 29.82 -25.82 -12.04
CA ASN A 409 30.96 -26.57 -11.51
C ASN A 409 31.31 -26.23 -10.06
N SER A 410 30.71 -25.18 -9.50
CA SER A 410 30.95 -24.74 -8.12
C SER A 410 30.28 -25.66 -7.10
N ASP A 411 30.94 -25.85 -5.96
CA ASP A 411 30.42 -26.64 -4.85
C ASP A 411 29.77 -25.83 -3.73
N ILE A 412 29.61 -24.51 -3.95
CA ILE A 412 28.94 -23.58 -3.06
C ILE A 412 27.68 -23.00 -3.72
N ASP A 413 26.68 -22.65 -2.90
CA ASP A 413 25.56 -21.84 -3.35
C ASP A 413 26.01 -20.39 -3.47
N MET A 414 26.14 -19.91 -4.72
CA MET A 414 26.65 -18.57 -5.00
C MET A 414 25.57 -17.50 -4.79
N PHE A 415 24.39 -17.73 -5.34
CA PHE A 415 23.27 -16.78 -5.32
C PHE A 415 21.92 -17.51 -5.43
N LYS A 416 20.81 -16.82 -5.10
CA LYS A 416 19.44 -17.26 -5.43
C LYS A 416 18.94 -16.62 -6.73
N PHE A 417 19.24 -15.36 -6.96
CA PHE A 417 18.85 -14.62 -8.16
C PHE A 417 20.01 -13.78 -8.71
N VAL A 418 20.22 -13.83 -10.02
CA VAL A 418 21.12 -12.94 -10.76
C VAL A 418 20.42 -12.45 -12.02
N ASP A 419 20.42 -11.16 -12.26
CA ASP A 419 19.96 -10.52 -13.49
C ASP A 419 21.03 -9.56 -14.02
N ILE A 420 21.45 -9.77 -15.25
CA ILE A 420 22.53 -9.03 -15.88
C ILE A 420 22.07 -8.57 -17.24
N THR A 421 22.23 -7.28 -17.52
CA THR A 421 22.06 -6.70 -18.84
C THR A 421 23.41 -6.26 -19.40
N THR A 422 23.75 -6.78 -20.58
CA THR A 422 24.99 -6.54 -21.32
C THR A 422 24.78 -5.50 -22.43
N GLU A 423 25.86 -4.93 -22.96
CA GLU A 423 25.79 -4.05 -24.14
C GLU A 423 25.52 -4.84 -25.43
N GLU A 424 26.05 -6.06 -25.54
CA GLU A 424 25.82 -6.93 -26.69
C GLU A 424 24.63 -7.87 -26.50
N ILE A 425 24.02 -8.28 -27.62
CA ILE A 425 22.98 -9.30 -27.65
C ILE A 425 23.62 -10.66 -27.42
N LEU A 426 23.05 -11.46 -26.52
CA LEU A 426 23.58 -12.76 -26.14
C LEU A 426 23.00 -13.88 -27.00
N ASP A 427 23.86 -14.72 -27.57
CA ASP A 427 23.47 -15.99 -28.18
C ASP A 427 23.29 -17.05 -27.10
N LYS A 428 22.03 -17.38 -26.84
CA LYS A 428 21.62 -18.46 -25.93
C LYS A 428 22.38 -19.76 -26.18
N ASN A 429 22.55 -20.16 -27.44
CA ASN A 429 23.19 -21.45 -27.75
C ASN A 429 24.68 -21.43 -27.41
N GLU A 430 25.35 -20.28 -27.55
CA GLU A 430 26.77 -20.18 -27.23
C GLU A 430 27.03 -20.20 -25.72
N ILE A 431 26.18 -19.51 -24.93
CA ILE A 431 26.30 -19.47 -23.47
C ILE A 431 26.10 -20.85 -22.85
N ILE A 432 25.12 -21.61 -23.35
CA ILE A 432 24.79 -22.92 -22.79
C ILE A 432 25.58 -24.08 -23.42
N ASP A 433 26.38 -23.79 -24.45
CA ASP A 433 27.19 -24.80 -25.12
C ASP A 433 28.17 -25.49 -24.16
N GLY A 434 28.18 -26.83 -24.22
CA GLY A 434 28.95 -27.69 -23.33
C GLY A 434 28.28 -28.04 -22.00
N LEU A 435 27.14 -27.43 -21.66
CA LEU A 435 26.39 -27.72 -20.44
C LEU A 435 25.34 -28.83 -20.65
N ASP A 436 25.00 -29.50 -19.54
CA ASP A 436 23.95 -30.52 -19.53
C ASP A 436 22.61 -29.84 -19.25
N ILE A 437 21.97 -29.37 -20.33
CA ILE A 437 20.74 -28.55 -20.30
C ILE A 437 19.50 -29.40 -20.54
N LEU A 438 18.45 -29.11 -19.76
CA LEU A 438 17.09 -29.53 -20.02
C LEU A 438 16.28 -28.35 -20.59
N HIS A 439 15.81 -28.49 -21.81
CA HIS A 439 14.91 -27.55 -22.46
C HIS A 439 13.45 -27.90 -22.13
N LEU A 440 12.60 -26.88 -22.08
CA LEU A 440 11.14 -27.07 -22.04
C LEU A 440 10.57 -26.86 -23.45
N GLU A 441 9.72 -27.78 -23.89
CA GLU A 441 9.07 -27.70 -25.20
C GLU A 441 8.27 -26.39 -25.34
N ASN A 442 8.51 -25.65 -26.43
CA ASN A 442 7.89 -24.36 -26.73
C ASN A 442 8.11 -23.25 -25.69
N ARG A 443 9.16 -23.35 -24.84
CA ARG A 443 9.50 -22.33 -23.85
C ARG A 443 10.91 -21.78 -24.06
N ILE A 444 11.09 -20.53 -23.65
CA ILE A 444 12.38 -19.84 -23.70
C ILE A 444 13.29 -20.20 -22.52
N MET A 445 12.70 -20.62 -21.40
CA MET A 445 13.43 -21.05 -20.20
C MET A 445 14.06 -22.43 -20.41
N CYS A 446 15.26 -22.62 -19.86
CA CYS A 446 15.92 -23.91 -19.78
C CYS A 446 16.60 -24.09 -18.42
N PHE A 447 16.99 -25.32 -18.10
CA PHE A 447 17.46 -25.68 -16.77
C PHE A 447 18.79 -26.40 -16.85
N ALA A 448 19.69 -26.10 -15.92
CA ALA A 448 20.88 -26.90 -15.67
C ALA A 448 20.93 -27.34 -14.21
N MET A 449 21.72 -28.38 -13.95
CA MET A 449 21.91 -28.89 -12.61
C MET A 449 23.38 -28.80 -12.22
N ALA A 450 23.63 -28.38 -10.98
CA ALA A 450 24.98 -28.35 -10.43
C ALA A 450 25.58 -29.77 -10.34
N LYS A 451 26.87 -29.89 -10.61
CA LYS A 451 27.55 -31.21 -10.57
C LYS A 451 27.68 -31.80 -9.16
N THR A 452 27.69 -30.96 -8.12
CA THR A 452 27.90 -31.36 -6.73
C THR A 452 26.60 -31.27 -5.90
N LEU A 453 25.60 -32.07 -6.26
CA LEU A 453 24.26 -32.08 -5.66
C LEU A 453 24.24 -32.12 -4.13
N ASN A 454 25.04 -33.00 -3.53
CA ASN A 454 24.98 -33.27 -2.08
C ASN A 454 25.58 -32.16 -1.20
N LYS A 455 26.16 -31.12 -1.81
CA LYS A 455 26.79 -30.00 -1.09
C LYS A 455 25.98 -28.71 -1.16
N ARG A 456 24.93 -28.67 -1.98
CA ARG A 456 24.21 -27.44 -2.35
C ARG A 456 22.76 -27.49 -1.91
N GLU A 457 22.30 -26.38 -1.34
CA GLU A 457 20.89 -26.16 -1.01
C GLU A 457 20.08 -25.78 -2.26
N TYR A 458 20.69 -25.07 -3.22
CA TYR A 458 20.05 -24.59 -4.46
C TYR A 458 20.75 -25.15 -5.71
N PRO A 459 20.65 -26.46 -5.99
CA PRO A 459 21.41 -27.11 -7.07
C PRO A 459 20.77 -27.02 -8.46
N LEU A 460 19.52 -26.56 -8.58
CA LEU A 460 18.84 -26.39 -9.87
C LEU A 460 18.97 -24.94 -10.30
N LEU A 461 19.37 -24.69 -11.55
CA LEU A 461 19.44 -23.34 -12.11
C LEU A 461 18.49 -23.23 -13.30
N SER A 462 17.58 -22.27 -13.23
CA SER A 462 16.84 -21.81 -14.41
C SER A 462 17.62 -20.72 -15.13
N PHE A 463 17.48 -20.74 -16.45
CA PHE A 463 18.18 -19.87 -17.37
C PHE A 463 17.19 -19.25 -18.33
N LEU A 464 17.17 -17.92 -18.34
CA LEU A 464 16.44 -17.13 -19.30
C LEU A 464 17.39 -16.14 -19.96
N ILE A 465 17.45 -16.18 -21.29
CA ILE A 465 18.19 -15.22 -22.10
C ILE A 465 17.20 -14.57 -23.04
N ASP A 466 17.05 -13.25 -22.93
CA ASP A 466 16.19 -12.43 -23.78
C ASP A 466 16.97 -11.21 -24.26
N GLY A 467 17.35 -11.22 -25.54
CA GLY A 467 18.17 -10.17 -26.14
C GLY A 467 19.52 -10.03 -25.43
N ASN A 468 19.73 -8.91 -24.76
CA ASN A 468 20.95 -8.59 -24.02
C ASN A 468 20.81 -8.83 -22.50
N ARG A 469 19.76 -9.54 -22.06
CA ARG A 469 19.49 -9.81 -20.65
C ARG A 469 19.66 -11.30 -20.35
N LEU A 470 20.43 -11.59 -19.30
CA LEU A 470 20.60 -12.92 -18.71
C LEU A 470 19.98 -12.94 -17.31
N THR A 471 18.98 -13.79 -17.10
CA THR A 471 18.37 -14.03 -15.79
C THR A 471 18.63 -15.47 -15.36
N LEU A 472 19.10 -15.62 -14.12
CA LEU A 472 19.49 -16.87 -13.49
C LEU A 472 18.78 -17.01 -12.14
N VAL A 473 18.04 -18.10 -11.92
CA VAL A 473 17.40 -18.38 -10.63
C VAL A 473 17.82 -19.75 -10.12
N ALA A 474 18.47 -19.76 -8.96
CA ALA A 474 18.90 -20.99 -8.29
C ALA A 474 17.81 -21.45 -7.30
N GLU A 475 17.36 -22.68 -7.48
CA GLU A 475 16.18 -23.21 -6.79
C GLU A 475 16.50 -24.44 -5.94
N ASN A 476 15.76 -24.55 -4.84
CA ASN A 476 15.87 -25.65 -3.90
C ASN A 476 14.96 -26.81 -4.32
N LEU A 477 15.51 -28.04 -4.34
CA LEU A 477 14.80 -29.25 -4.74
C LEU A 477 13.84 -29.83 -3.66
N HIS A 478 13.72 -29.20 -2.49
CA HIS A 478 12.95 -29.71 -1.35
C HIS A 478 11.81 -28.79 -0.88
N ILE A 479 11.78 -27.52 -1.29
CA ILE A 479 10.70 -26.58 -0.94
C ILE A 479 9.57 -26.64 -1.97
N ARG A 480 8.36 -27.07 -1.60
CA ARG A 480 7.19 -26.98 -2.49
C ARG A 480 6.77 -25.52 -2.61
N SER A 481 6.60 -25.01 -3.83
CA SER A 481 5.83 -23.77 -4.03
C SER A 481 4.35 -24.11 -3.86
N ASP A 482 3.61 -23.24 -3.17
CA ASP A 482 2.17 -23.38 -2.95
C ASP A 482 1.34 -22.91 -4.17
N GLU A 483 1.99 -22.57 -5.28
CA GLU A 483 1.34 -22.07 -6.50
C GLU A 483 1.10 -23.20 -7.53
N GLU A 484 -0.09 -23.19 -8.15
CA GLU A 484 -0.49 -24.15 -9.19
C GLU A 484 0.37 -24.02 -10.45
N LEU A 485 0.94 -25.15 -10.90
CA LEU A 485 1.56 -25.36 -12.22
C LEU A 485 2.66 -24.36 -12.65
N ASP A 486 3.63 -24.14 -11.77
CA ASP A 486 4.89 -23.49 -12.14
C ASP A 486 5.80 -24.47 -12.93
N GLU A 487 6.49 -23.98 -13.97
CA GLU A 487 7.43 -24.72 -14.82
C GLU A 487 8.54 -25.39 -13.97
N PHE A 488 8.89 -24.76 -12.84
CA PHE A 488 9.83 -25.29 -11.85
C PHE A 488 9.33 -26.55 -11.14
N THR A 489 8.05 -26.62 -10.79
CA THR A 489 7.47 -27.80 -10.12
C THR A 489 7.58 -29.03 -11.02
N LEU A 490 7.32 -28.86 -12.32
CA LEU A 490 7.44 -29.93 -13.30
C LEU A 490 8.88 -30.45 -13.43
N VAL A 491 9.86 -29.55 -13.52
CA VAL A 491 11.27 -29.94 -13.64
C VAL A 491 11.78 -30.59 -12.36
N LYS A 492 11.34 -30.10 -11.20
CA LYS A 492 11.68 -30.62 -9.88
C LYS A 492 11.19 -32.06 -9.68
N GLU A 493 9.99 -32.38 -10.11
CA GLU A 493 9.47 -33.76 -10.10
C GLU A 493 10.29 -34.69 -11.01
N LYS A 494 10.94 -34.13 -12.04
CA LYS A 494 11.72 -34.85 -13.04
C LYS A 494 13.24 -34.69 -12.88
N GLN A 495 13.70 -34.22 -11.72
CA GLN A 495 15.12 -33.95 -11.43
C GLN A 495 16.06 -35.14 -11.69
N GLY A 496 15.55 -36.38 -11.62
CA GLY A 496 16.31 -37.59 -11.93
C GLY A 496 16.88 -37.60 -13.36
N VAL A 497 16.28 -36.86 -14.29
CA VAL A 497 16.75 -36.78 -15.68
C VAL A 497 18.15 -36.20 -15.80
N PHE A 498 18.55 -35.26 -14.93
CA PHE A 498 19.87 -34.65 -15.01
C PHE A 498 20.99 -35.66 -14.71
N ALA A 499 20.77 -36.61 -13.79
CA ALA A 499 21.71 -37.69 -13.53
C ALA A 499 21.89 -38.58 -14.78
N LEU A 500 20.79 -38.85 -15.50
CA LEU A 500 20.82 -39.61 -16.75
C LEU A 500 21.52 -38.84 -17.89
N LEU A 501 21.31 -37.52 -17.99
CA LEU A 501 22.01 -36.68 -18.97
C LEU A 501 23.52 -36.66 -18.72
N MET A 502 23.94 -36.55 -17.44
CA MET A 502 25.35 -36.65 -17.06
C MET A 502 25.92 -38.05 -17.36
N GLU A 503 25.20 -39.13 -17.03
CA GLU A 503 25.63 -40.50 -17.36
C GLU A 503 25.79 -40.68 -18.87
N LYS A 504 24.80 -40.24 -19.67
CA LYS A 504 24.83 -40.30 -21.13
C LYS A 504 26.11 -39.68 -21.68
N LYS A 505 26.43 -38.44 -21.28
CA LYS A 505 27.61 -37.72 -21.75
C LYS A 505 28.91 -38.41 -21.36
N GLN A 506 29.01 -38.91 -20.12
CA GLN A 506 30.17 -39.67 -19.67
C GLN A 506 30.37 -40.94 -20.53
N ARG A 507 29.29 -41.68 -20.80
CA ARG A 507 29.37 -42.91 -21.60
C ARG A 507 29.63 -42.65 -23.08
N GLU A 508 29.18 -41.53 -23.63
CA GLU A 508 29.54 -41.10 -24.99
C GLU A 508 31.05 -40.86 -25.12
N ALA A 509 31.67 -40.22 -24.12
CA ALA A 509 33.12 -40.05 -24.06
C ALA A 509 33.86 -41.40 -23.93
N GLU A 510 33.43 -42.27 -23.00
CA GLU A 510 34.02 -43.61 -22.82
C GLU A 510 33.93 -44.45 -24.10
N LEU A 511 32.82 -44.36 -24.85
CA LEU A 511 32.63 -45.08 -26.11
C LEU A 511 33.57 -44.58 -27.22
N LEU A 512 33.86 -43.28 -27.23
CA LEU A 512 34.76 -42.66 -28.20
C LEU A 512 36.23 -43.08 -27.94
N GLU A 513 36.62 -43.20 -26.67
CA GLU A 513 37.97 -43.55 -26.25
C GLU A 513 38.23 -45.07 -26.23
N SER A 514 37.19 -45.90 -26.12
CA SER A 514 37.34 -47.36 -26.00
C SER A 514 37.73 -48.04 -27.33
N ALA A 515 38.86 -48.76 -27.30
CA ALA A 515 39.33 -49.63 -28.38
C ALA A 515 38.87 -51.09 -28.24
N ASP A 516 38.38 -51.50 -27.07
CA ASP A 516 37.94 -52.87 -26.81
C ASP A 516 36.50 -53.11 -27.28
N LYS A 517 36.29 -54.18 -28.06
CA LYS A 517 34.99 -54.47 -28.67
C LYS A 517 33.93 -54.88 -27.64
N ASN A 518 34.30 -55.58 -26.58
CA ASN A 518 33.37 -56.03 -25.54
C ASN A 518 32.93 -54.86 -24.67
N ASP A 519 33.86 -53.96 -24.33
CA ASP A 519 33.57 -52.73 -23.58
C ASP A 519 32.65 -51.81 -24.38
N ARG A 520 32.91 -51.60 -25.69
CA ARG A 520 32.01 -50.83 -26.56
C ARG A 520 30.60 -51.43 -26.60
N GLN A 521 30.48 -52.75 -26.70
CA GLN A 521 29.17 -53.43 -26.70
C GLN A 521 28.43 -53.26 -25.37
N ARG A 522 29.15 -53.35 -24.25
CA ARG A 522 28.60 -53.10 -22.91
C ARG A 522 28.13 -51.66 -22.74
N ILE A 523 28.93 -50.68 -23.16
CA ILE A 523 28.60 -49.26 -23.10
C ILE A 523 27.39 -48.95 -23.98
N SER A 524 27.34 -49.42 -25.23
CA SER A 524 26.17 -49.23 -26.10
C SER A 524 24.88 -49.83 -25.52
N LYS A 525 24.96 -50.98 -24.83
CA LYS A 525 23.79 -51.57 -24.17
C LYS A 525 23.26 -50.69 -23.04
N ARG A 526 24.15 -50.14 -22.20
CA ARG A 526 23.74 -49.21 -21.12
C ARG A 526 23.25 -47.89 -21.68
N MET A 527 23.88 -47.35 -22.73
CA MET A 527 23.41 -46.14 -23.42
C MET A 527 21.95 -46.29 -23.86
N LYS A 528 21.59 -47.42 -24.47
CA LYS A 528 20.19 -47.67 -24.85
C LYS A 528 19.24 -47.63 -23.65
N GLN A 529 19.62 -48.25 -22.53
CA GLN A 529 18.83 -48.20 -21.30
C GLN A 529 18.69 -46.77 -20.75
N VAL A 530 19.77 -45.99 -20.78
CA VAL A 530 19.73 -44.57 -20.35
C VAL A 530 18.78 -43.76 -21.25
N TYR A 531 18.78 -44.00 -22.57
CA TYR A 531 17.82 -43.36 -23.47
C TYR A 531 16.38 -43.74 -23.15
N ASP A 532 16.10 -45.03 -22.92
CA ASP A 532 14.76 -45.51 -22.55
C ASP A 532 14.32 -44.88 -21.20
N GLU A 533 15.22 -44.82 -20.20
CA GLU A 533 14.96 -44.18 -18.91
C GLU A 533 14.70 -42.66 -19.05
N ILE A 534 15.43 -41.94 -19.92
CA ILE A 534 15.18 -40.52 -20.19
C ILE A 534 13.81 -40.31 -20.85
N GLU A 535 13.42 -41.17 -21.78
CA GLU A 535 12.10 -41.10 -22.44
C GLU A 535 10.95 -41.35 -21.44
N ASP A 536 11.14 -42.23 -20.45
CA ASP A 536 10.18 -42.45 -19.36
C ASP A 536 9.94 -41.19 -18.51
N TYR A 537 10.92 -40.28 -18.42
CA TYR A 537 10.73 -38.95 -17.82
C TYR A 537 9.93 -37.99 -18.71
N GLY A 538 9.56 -38.37 -19.94
CA GLY A 538 8.90 -37.52 -20.93
C GLY A 538 9.85 -36.60 -21.68
N VAL A 539 11.15 -36.92 -21.68
CA VAL A 539 12.20 -36.14 -22.33
C VAL A 539 12.62 -36.80 -23.63
N TYR A 540 12.75 -36.02 -24.70
CA TYR A 540 13.23 -36.48 -26.00
C TYR A 540 14.39 -35.60 -26.48
N PHE A 541 15.12 -36.06 -27.49
CA PHE A 541 16.23 -35.27 -28.05
C PHE A 541 15.80 -34.62 -29.36
N ASP A 542 15.78 -33.28 -29.38
CA ASP A 542 15.56 -32.48 -30.60
C ASP A 542 16.88 -31.85 -31.03
N ASN A 543 17.38 -32.23 -32.21
CA ASN A 543 18.70 -31.79 -32.71
C ASN A 543 19.84 -31.95 -31.68
N GLY A 544 19.80 -33.03 -30.89
CA GLY A 544 20.78 -33.33 -29.84
C GLY A 544 20.54 -32.62 -28.50
N LYS A 545 19.52 -31.77 -28.38
CA LYS A 545 19.13 -31.08 -27.15
C LYS A 545 18.08 -31.89 -26.39
N ALA A 546 18.27 -32.10 -25.10
CA ALA A 546 17.28 -32.77 -24.26
C ALA A 546 16.09 -31.83 -23.99
N THR A 547 14.90 -32.23 -24.41
CA THR A 547 13.67 -31.41 -24.35
C THR A 547 12.58 -32.17 -23.61
N LEU A 548 12.06 -31.58 -22.54
CA LEU A 548 10.93 -32.08 -21.78
C LEU A 548 9.62 -31.71 -22.46
N ARG A 549 8.77 -32.72 -22.72
CA ARG A 549 7.43 -32.51 -23.26
C ARG A 549 6.54 -31.80 -22.24
N MET A 550 5.89 -30.75 -22.70
CA MET A 550 4.87 -30.06 -21.89
C MET A 550 3.54 -30.77 -22.13
N THR A 551 3.13 -31.65 -21.22
CA THR A 551 1.78 -32.22 -21.25
C THR A 551 0.77 -31.09 -21.01
N ILE A 552 0.12 -30.63 -22.07
CA ILE A 552 -1.06 -29.77 -21.96
C ILE A 552 -2.15 -30.63 -21.32
N GLN A 553 -2.51 -30.32 -20.07
CA GLN A 553 -3.78 -30.75 -19.49
C GLN A 553 -4.76 -29.59 -19.52
#